data_AF-E3GCU1-F1
#
_entry.id   AF-E3GCU1-F1
#
_cell.length_a   1.000
_cell.length_b   1.000
_cell.length_c   1.000
_cell.angle_alpha   90.00
_cell.angle_beta   90.00
_cell.angle_gamma   90.00
#
_symmetry.space_group_name_H-M   'P 1'
#
loop_
_entity.id
_entity.type
_entity.pdbx_description
1 polymer ?
#
loop_
_entity_poly.entity_id
_entity_poly.type
_entity_poly.pdbx_seq_one_letter_code
_entity_poly.pdbx_strand_id
1 'polypeptide(L)'
;MSKASTPNTIEIAGQPAVISYVPELGAFRGKFLGLTGYCDFVSDSIQGLKKEGEISLREYLDDCKAAGIEAYTHQEKIKTFTLRYPESFGERLTQAAAEHETSVNAYIIETLNERMKHA
;
A
#
# COMPACT_ATOMS: atom_id res chain seq x y z
N MET A 1 -3.73 -17.92 -17.57
CA MET A 1 -2.89 -17.09 -16.68
C MET A 1 -3.30 -15.65 -16.89
N SER A 2 -4.12 -15.08 -15.99
CA SER A 2 -4.52 -13.68 -16.06
C SER A 2 -3.37 -12.83 -15.54
N LYS A 3 -2.72 -12.08 -16.43
CA LYS A 3 -1.78 -11.02 -16.06
C LYS A 3 -2.50 -10.07 -15.09
N ALA A 4 -2.02 -9.94 -13.86
CA ALA A 4 -2.51 -8.91 -12.96
C ALA A 4 -2.21 -7.57 -13.62
N SER A 5 -3.25 -6.85 -14.04
CA SER A 5 -3.11 -5.49 -14.58
C SER A 5 -2.59 -4.61 -13.45
N THR A 6 -1.42 -4.02 -13.62
CA THR A 6 -0.93 -2.98 -12.72
C THR A 6 -1.99 -1.87 -12.69
N PRO A 7 -2.51 -1.50 -11.51
CA PRO A 7 -3.54 -0.47 -11.43
C PRO A 7 -2.98 0.87 -11.92
N ASN A 8 -3.80 1.65 -12.61
CA ASN A 8 -3.43 3.03 -12.96
C ASN A 8 -3.42 3.86 -11.68
N THR A 9 -2.31 4.58 -11.43
CA THR A 9 -2.16 5.40 -10.22
C THR A 9 -1.83 6.84 -10.56
N ILE A 10 -2.18 7.75 -9.66
CA ILE A 10 -1.79 9.16 -9.67
C ILE A 10 -1.36 9.58 -8.27
N GLU A 11 -0.44 10.54 -8.18
CA GLU A 11 -0.10 11.19 -6.92
C GLU A 11 -0.71 12.59 -6.89
N ILE A 12 -1.40 12.92 -5.79
CA ILE A 12 -2.08 14.20 -5.59
C ILE A 12 -1.70 14.72 -4.20
N ALA A 13 -1.07 15.90 -4.15
CA ALA A 13 -0.54 16.49 -2.91
C ALA A 13 0.33 15.53 -2.07
N GLY A 14 1.12 14.67 -2.73
CA GLY A 14 1.96 13.66 -2.07
C GLY A 14 1.23 12.38 -1.65
N GLN A 15 -0.09 12.29 -1.87
CA GLN A 15 -0.89 11.11 -1.54
C GLN A 15 -1.18 10.27 -2.80
N PRO A 16 -0.84 8.96 -2.81
CA PRO A 16 -1.14 8.08 -3.93
C PRO A 16 -2.63 7.72 -3.99
N ALA A 17 -3.18 7.71 -5.20
CA ALA A 17 -4.54 7.26 -5.51
C ALA A 17 -4.56 6.27 -6.67
N VAL A 18 -5.45 5.29 -6.61
CA VAL A 18 -5.77 4.37 -7.72
C VAL A 18 -6.90 4.96 -8.55
N ILE A 19 -6.75 4.90 -9.87
CA ILE A 19 -7.74 5.36 -10.84
C ILE A 19 -8.43 4.16 -11.50
N SER A 20 -9.75 4.15 -11.49
CA SER A 20 -10.59 3.24 -12.24
C SER A 20 -11.59 4.01 -13.11
N TYR A 21 -11.92 3.49 -14.29
CA TYR A 21 -13.00 4.03 -15.09
C TYR A 21 -14.34 3.44 -14.62
N VAL A 22 -15.36 4.28 -14.47
CA VAL A 22 -16.72 3.90 -14.06
C VAL A 22 -17.65 4.11 -15.27
N PRO A 23 -17.99 3.03 -16.02
CA PRO A 23 -18.77 3.14 -17.25
C PRO A 23 -20.12 3.83 -17.07
N GLU A 24 -20.78 3.60 -15.93
CA GLU A 24 -22.10 4.16 -15.61
C GLU A 24 -22.06 5.68 -15.46
N LEU A 25 -20.89 6.23 -15.11
CA LEU A 25 -20.68 7.68 -14.95
C LEU A 25 -19.99 8.31 -16.15
N GLY A 26 -19.46 7.51 -17.09
CA GLY A 26 -18.63 8.00 -18.18
C GLY A 26 -17.36 8.71 -17.69
N ALA A 27 -16.87 8.37 -16.49
CA ALA A 27 -15.85 9.15 -15.78
C ALA A 27 -14.83 8.25 -15.08
N PHE A 28 -13.70 8.85 -14.70
CA PHE A 28 -12.69 8.23 -13.86
C PHE A 28 -13.00 8.49 -12.39
N ARG A 29 -12.86 7.45 -11.58
CA ARG A 29 -12.92 7.50 -10.12
C ARG A 29 -11.52 7.32 -9.56
N GLY A 30 -11.07 8.28 -8.77
CA GLY A 30 -9.88 8.16 -7.96
C GLY A 30 -10.22 7.73 -6.53
N LYS A 31 -9.41 6.84 -5.98
CA LYS A 31 -9.48 6.40 -4.58
C LYS A 31 -8.12 6.52 -3.93
N PHE A 32 -8.02 7.32 -2.88
CA PHE A 32 -6.77 7.45 -2.13
C PHE A 32 -6.42 6.16 -1.41
N LEU A 33 -5.14 5.80 -1.47
CA LEU A 33 -4.57 4.68 -0.72
C LEU A 33 -4.07 5.17 0.64
N GLY A 34 -3.97 4.30 1.64
CA GLY A 34 -3.28 4.64 2.89
C GLY A 34 -4.01 5.63 3.81
N LEU A 35 -5.26 6.00 3.54
CA LEU A 35 -6.11 6.73 4.48
C LEU A 35 -6.87 5.75 5.40
N THR A 36 -7.24 6.18 6.60
CA THR A 36 -8.03 5.34 7.54
C THR A 36 -9.49 5.23 7.13
N GLY A 37 -9.98 6.21 6.38
CA GLY A 37 -11.36 6.35 5.93
C GLY A 37 -11.52 6.32 4.42
N TYR A 38 -12.72 6.69 3.99
CA TYR A 38 -13.11 6.71 2.59
C TYR A 38 -12.91 8.12 2.01
N CYS A 39 -11.98 8.27 1.07
CA CYS A 39 -11.77 9.51 0.34
C CYS A 39 -11.58 9.17 -1.15
N ASP A 40 -12.63 9.46 -1.92
CA ASP A 40 -12.70 9.24 -3.35
C ASP A 40 -13.10 10.52 -4.05
N PHE A 41 -12.75 10.62 -5.33
CA PHE A 41 -13.05 11.75 -6.19
C PHE A 41 -13.40 11.23 -7.59
N VAL A 42 -14.13 12.01 -8.38
CA VAL A 42 -14.58 11.61 -9.72
C VAL A 42 -14.36 12.77 -10.69
N SER A 43 -13.87 12.46 -11.90
CA SER A 43 -13.70 13.44 -12.98
C SER A 43 -13.64 12.73 -14.32
N ASP A 44 -14.08 13.41 -15.39
CA ASP A 44 -14.00 12.95 -16.78
C ASP A 44 -12.62 13.22 -17.42
N SER A 45 -11.74 13.96 -16.74
CA SER A 45 -10.43 14.37 -17.24
C SER A 45 -9.33 14.24 -16.20
N ILE A 46 -8.07 14.11 -16.67
CA ILE A 46 -6.88 14.04 -15.80
C ILE A 46 -6.71 15.34 -14.99
N GLN A 47 -6.98 16.49 -15.61
CA GLN A 47 -6.89 17.79 -14.92
C GLN A 47 -7.95 17.89 -13.81
N GLY A 48 -9.19 17.47 -14.09
CA GLY A 48 -10.23 17.41 -13.07
C GLY A 48 -9.90 16.39 -11.98
N LEU A 49 -9.30 15.23 -12.29
CA LEU A 49 -8.89 14.26 -11.27
C LEU A 49 -7.91 14.89 -10.27
N LYS A 50 -6.94 15.67 -10.73
CA LYS A 50 -6.01 16.39 -9.84
C LYS A 50 -6.75 17.40 -8.96
N LYS A 51 -7.60 18.22 -9.57
CA LYS A 51 -8.33 19.28 -8.87
C LYS A 51 -9.30 18.71 -7.83
N GLU A 52 -10.16 17.79 -8.24
CA GLU A 52 -11.16 17.16 -7.36
C GLU A 52 -10.46 16.33 -6.28
N GLY A 53 -9.38 15.62 -6.62
CA GLY A 53 -8.58 14.90 -5.63
C GLY A 53 -7.95 15.80 -4.57
N GLU A 54 -7.42 16.98 -4.95
CA GLU A 54 -6.88 17.94 -3.97
C GLU A 54 -7.96 18.50 -3.05
N ILE A 55 -9.17 18.72 -3.56
CA ILE A 55 -10.31 19.21 -2.76
C ILE A 55 -10.75 18.11 -1.80
N SER A 56 -11.06 16.92 -2.31
CA SER A 56 -11.53 15.79 -1.49
C SER A 56 -10.52 15.39 -0.42
N LEU A 57 -9.22 15.38 -0.74
CA LEU A 57 -8.18 15.07 0.25
C LEU A 57 -8.14 16.12 1.35
N ARG A 58 -8.18 17.40 1.00
CA ARG A 58 -8.13 18.50 1.98
C ARG A 58 -9.31 18.44 2.93
N GLU A 59 -10.53 18.32 2.40
CA GLU A 59 -11.75 18.22 3.21
C GLU A 59 -11.68 17.01 4.15
N TYR A 60 -11.25 15.85 3.62
CA TYR A 60 -11.08 14.65 4.44
C TYR A 60 -10.09 14.85 5.59
N LEU A 61 -8.95 15.51 5.34
CA LEU A 61 -7.94 15.78 6.38
C LEU A 61 -8.45 16.79 7.42
N ASP A 62 -9.17 17.82 6.98
CA ASP A 62 -9.77 18.82 7.87
C ASP A 62 -10.84 18.19 8.77
N ASP A 63 -11.69 17.31 8.21
CA ASP A 63 -12.69 16.55 8.96
C ASP A 63 -12.05 15.61 9.97
N CYS A 64 -11.00 14.88 9.56
CA CYS A 64 -10.25 14.01 10.48
C CYS A 64 -9.64 14.81 11.63
N LYS A 65 -9.06 15.97 11.33
CA LYS A 65 -8.49 16.88 12.35
C LYS A 65 -9.57 17.42 13.29
N ALA A 66 -10.73 17.83 12.77
CA ALA A 66 -11.84 18.32 13.56
C ALA A 66 -12.44 17.24 14.49
N ALA A 67 -12.46 16.00 14.02
CA ALA A 67 -12.93 14.84 14.78
C ALA A 67 -11.88 14.23 15.72
N GLY A 68 -10.62 14.67 15.66
CA GLY A 68 -9.51 14.06 16.41
C GLY A 68 -9.18 12.64 15.94
N ILE A 69 -9.44 12.31 14.68
CA ILE A 69 -9.18 11.02 14.05
C ILE A 69 -7.85 11.08 13.30
N GLU A 70 -7.08 10.00 13.38
CA GLU A 70 -5.88 9.84 12.56
C GLU A 70 -6.27 9.61 11.09
N ALA A 71 -5.85 10.49 10.19
CA ALA A 71 -6.29 10.47 8.80
C ALA A 71 -5.55 9.42 7.96
N TYR A 72 -4.30 9.11 8.32
CA TYR A 72 -3.47 8.16 7.61
C TYR A 72 -3.42 6.83 8.32
N THR A 73 -3.63 5.75 7.56
CA THR A 73 -3.28 4.43 8.04
C THR A 73 -1.77 4.40 8.23
N HIS A 74 -1.32 4.32 9.48
CA HIS A 74 0.06 4.02 9.78
C HIS A 74 0.45 2.69 9.09
N GLN A 75 1.17 2.78 7.96
CA GLN A 75 2.13 1.76 7.55
C GLN A 75 3.25 1.88 8.59
N GLU A 76 3.33 1.08 9.64
CA GLU A 76 3.40 -0.38 9.63
C GLU A 76 2.66 -0.94 10.86
N LYS A 77 1.61 -1.74 10.66
CA LYS A 77 1.29 -2.74 11.68
C LYS A 77 2.35 -3.82 11.55
N ILE A 78 3.38 -3.79 12.39
CA ILE A 78 4.30 -4.92 12.56
C ILE A 78 3.43 -6.16 12.78
N LYS A 79 3.41 -7.06 11.80
CA LYS A 79 2.66 -8.32 11.89
C LYS A 79 3.62 -9.42 12.31
N THR A 80 3.18 -10.25 13.26
CA THR A 80 3.92 -11.45 13.64
C THR A 80 3.77 -12.52 12.57
N PHE A 81 4.90 -13.07 12.11
CA PHE A 81 4.94 -14.15 11.13
C PHE A 81 5.39 -15.44 11.83
N THR A 82 4.43 -16.30 12.19
CA THR A 82 4.70 -17.54 12.92
C THR A 82 4.74 -18.72 11.96
N LEU A 83 5.86 -19.45 11.93
CA LEU A 83 6.04 -20.67 11.13
C LEU A 83 6.21 -21.90 12.02
N ARG A 84 5.77 -23.06 11.54
CA ARG A 84 6.14 -24.37 12.10
C ARG A 84 7.11 -25.05 11.15
N TYR A 85 8.30 -25.40 11.62
CA TYR A 85 9.34 -26.05 10.84
C TYR A 85 10.19 -26.98 11.73
N PRO A 86 10.89 -27.97 11.15
CA PRO A 86 11.77 -28.86 11.91
C PRO A 86 12.96 -28.11 12.54
N GLU A 87 13.40 -28.53 13.72
CA GLU A 87 14.52 -27.91 14.44
C GLU A 87 15.81 -27.80 13.59
N SER A 88 16.12 -28.84 12.82
CA SER A 88 17.27 -28.87 11.91
C SER A 88 17.24 -27.79 10.82
N PHE A 89 16.05 -27.30 10.44
CA PHE A 89 15.93 -26.15 9.55
C PHE A 89 16.25 -24.84 10.27
N GLY A 90 15.87 -24.72 11.55
CA GLY A 90 16.17 -23.53 12.37
C GLY A 90 17.66 -23.29 12.57
N GLU A 91 18.43 -24.36 12.79
CA GLU A 91 19.89 -24.27 12.92
C GLU A 91 20.53 -23.76 11.62
N ARG A 92 20.16 -24.36 10.49
CA ARG A 92 20.63 -23.95 9.16
C ARG A 92 20.23 -22.51 8.83
N LEU A 93 19.03 -22.11 9.20
CA LEU A 93 18.54 -20.74 9.00
C LEU A 93 19.33 -19.73 9.85
N THR A 94 19.67 -20.10 11.09
CA THR A 94 20.49 -19.27 11.98
C THR A 94 21.90 -19.11 11.42
N GLN A 95 22.49 -20.20 10.92
CA GLN A 95 23.80 -20.14 10.26
C GLN A 95 23.78 -19.25 9.03
N ALA A 96 22.79 -19.42 8.14
CA ALA A 96 22.66 -18.61 6.93
C ALA A 96 22.48 -17.11 7.27
N ALA A 97 21.66 -16.78 8.27
CA ALA A 97 21.52 -15.39 8.72
C ALA A 97 22.84 -14.81 9.24
N ALA A 98 23.63 -15.60 9.97
CA ALA A 98 24.94 -15.19 10.48
C ALA A 98 25.97 -14.96 9.36
N GLU A 99 25.98 -15.83 8.33
CA GLU A 99 26.83 -15.65 7.13
C GLU A 99 26.51 -14.36 6.37
N HIS A 100 25.26 -13.89 6.45
CA HIS A 100 24.77 -12.65 5.86
C HIS A 100 24.81 -11.44 6.83
N GLU A 101 25.45 -11.57 8.01
CA GLU A 101 25.56 -10.52 9.03
C GLU A 101 24.21 -9.90 9.43
N THR A 102 23.14 -10.69 9.41
CA THR A 102 21.77 -10.21 9.62
C THR A 102 21.01 -11.05 10.66
N SER A 103 19.85 -10.56 11.08
CA SER A 103 18.97 -11.34 11.97
C SER A 103 18.19 -12.39 11.19
N VAL A 104 17.78 -13.49 11.83
CA VAL A 104 16.93 -14.51 11.20
C VAL A 104 15.66 -13.90 10.58
N ASN A 105 15.01 -12.96 11.26
CA ASN A 105 13.82 -12.30 10.72
C ASN A 105 14.14 -11.46 9.48
N ALA A 106 15.22 -10.69 9.51
CA ALA A 106 15.64 -9.88 8.38
C ALA A 106 16.04 -10.76 7.17
N TYR A 107 16.79 -11.84 7.41
CA TYR A 107 17.14 -12.82 6.39
C TYR A 107 15.91 -13.45 5.72
N ILE A 108 14.90 -13.83 6.51
CA ILE A 108 13.62 -14.35 5.99
C ILE A 108 12.93 -13.29 5.12
N ILE A 109 12.79 -12.06 5.60
CA ILE A 109 12.10 -10.98 4.89
C ILE A 109 12.81 -10.67 3.57
N GLU A 110 14.14 -10.58 3.58
CA GLU A 110 14.96 -10.32 2.40
C GLU A 110 14.81 -11.43 1.35
N THR A 111 14.96 -12.68 1.77
CA THR A 111 14.80 -13.86 0.89
C THR A 111 13.41 -13.89 0.24
N LEU A 112 12.36 -13.59 1.02
CA LEU A 112 10.99 -13.52 0.49
C LEU A 112 10.84 -12.36 -0.49
N ASN A 113 11.39 -11.18 -0.17
CA ASN A 113 11.34 -9.99 -1.03
C ASN A 113 12.03 -10.23 -2.38
N GLU A 114 13.19 -10.87 -2.39
CA GLU A 114 13.89 -11.22 -3.64
C GLU A 114 13.03 -12.11 -4.53
N ARG A 115 12.45 -13.17 -3.97
CA ARG A 115 11.54 -14.05 -4.75
C ARG A 115 10.31 -13.31 -5.26
N MET A 116 9.73 -12.42 -4.46
CA MET A 116 8.55 -11.65 -4.86
C MET A 116 8.85 -10.62 -5.96
N LYS A 117 10.07 -10.09 -6.05
CA LYS A 117 10.48 -9.18 -7.14
C LYS A 117 10.57 -9.87 -8.51
N HIS A 118 10.69 -11.19 -8.54
CA HIS A 118 10.80 -11.99 -9.77
C HIS A 118 9.50 -12.73 -10.14
N ALA A 119 8.40 -12.48 -9.42
CA ALA A 119 7.10 -13.14 -9.60
C ALA A 119 6.11 -12.32 -10.44
#